data_AF-A0A1K1LXN5-F1
#
_entry.id   AF-A0A1K1LXN5-F1
#
_cell.length_a   1.000
_cell.length_b   1.000
_cell.length_c   1.000
_cell.angle_alpha   90.00
_cell.angle_beta   90.00
_cell.angle_gamma   90.00
#
_symmetry.space_group_name_H-M   'P 1'
#
loop_
_entity.id
_entity.type
_entity.pdbx_description
1 polymer ?
#
loop_
_entity_poly.entity_id
_entity_poly.type
_entity_poly.pdbx_seq_one_letter_code
_entity_poly.pdbx_strand_id
1 'polypeptide(L)'
;MKKIYYILFACVAMMTLSACSLKEDPIFEESASLRSELHIAKVREVLTSAPNGWLMEYYGNLSFGGYNVLVKFEGDKATVASEKWGANHKAGIDENGKVVTSTSGCHFKLEQSMGTVLSFDEYNETFHYFSMPNNPDYTYDKDKGLEGDFEFRVIKANADSVIMRGKKHNTKIIMTRIPADKTWESIINEAKETEEYMSSRSYTLAGEDVPEGKEITATSNGGYRCFVFTYKNAMGDKETVTAPYIVKEDGFYFYREVEVDGIKLNGLKKGDTDEYFVFRNNPNLQLDTYMPTLAECLTTSTWYQRYGSVGEYAKPFWDAMLAKLKTGGKGGDEIKLYTATIGPNGDNKWACALTAGGDAPIYGFSLTSNTDGTQVTFKQVSTNRNKAGKDYYNKYAWKGVLDCLYNHTFNLTCDYQRRPKWITLTDVNEPTNVITVYAQPSYFMEDQSYYQDKN
;
A
#
# COMPACT_ATOMS: atom_id res chain seq x y z
N MET A 1 -55.62 -1.13 69.44
CA MET A 1 -54.40 -1.39 68.64
C MET A 1 -54.38 -2.75 67.94
N LYS A 2 -54.97 -3.86 68.47
CA LYS A 2 -54.93 -5.19 67.82
C LYS A 2 -55.69 -5.33 66.48
N LYS A 3 -56.74 -4.52 66.22
CA LYS A 3 -57.57 -4.63 65.00
C LYS A 3 -56.95 -4.01 63.75
N ILE A 4 -56.00 -3.06 63.92
CA ILE A 4 -55.36 -2.37 62.78
C ILE A 4 -54.31 -3.25 62.10
N TYR A 5 -53.66 -4.14 62.86
CA TYR A 5 -52.70 -5.11 62.33
C TYR A 5 -53.38 -6.16 61.45
N TYR A 6 -54.60 -6.58 61.75
CA TYR A 6 -55.36 -7.51 60.88
C TYR A 6 -55.77 -6.87 59.56
N ILE A 7 -56.14 -5.58 59.57
CA ILE A 7 -56.46 -4.83 58.35
C ILE A 7 -55.20 -4.61 57.52
N LEU A 8 -54.08 -4.24 58.16
CA LEU A 8 -52.81 -4.06 57.47
C LEU A 8 -52.29 -5.39 56.88
N PHE A 9 -52.43 -6.49 57.60
CA PHE A 9 -52.04 -7.83 57.13
C PHE A 9 -52.94 -8.32 55.99
N ALA A 10 -54.24 -8.03 56.03
CA ALA A 10 -55.17 -8.31 54.94
C ALA A 10 -54.87 -7.45 53.69
N CYS A 11 -54.51 -6.18 53.86
CA CYS A 11 -54.11 -5.30 52.77
C CYS A 11 -52.79 -5.77 52.12
N VAL A 12 -51.80 -6.18 52.91
CA VAL A 12 -50.53 -6.75 52.39
C VAL A 12 -50.76 -8.09 51.67
N ALA A 13 -51.62 -8.96 52.20
CA ALA A 13 -51.98 -10.22 51.54
C ALA A 13 -52.72 -10.01 50.21
N MET A 14 -53.59 -9.00 50.13
CA MET A 14 -54.26 -8.62 48.87
C MET A 14 -53.30 -8.00 47.84
N MET A 15 -52.24 -7.32 48.28
CA MET A 15 -51.18 -6.82 47.39
C MET A 15 -50.27 -7.95 46.87
N THR A 16 -50.13 -9.07 47.58
CA THR A 16 -49.36 -10.23 47.06
C THR A 16 -50.12 -11.08 46.04
N LEU A 17 -51.46 -10.95 45.97
CA LEU A 17 -52.30 -11.69 45.01
C LEU A 17 -52.40 -10.98 43.64
N SER A 18 -51.84 -9.77 43.51
CA SER A 18 -51.65 -9.06 42.25
C SER A 18 -50.21 -9.18 41.75
N ALA A 19 -49.58 -10.35 41.95
CA ALA A 19 -48.52 -10.78 41.06
C ALA A 19 -49.14 -10.94 39.66
N CYS A 20 -49.15 -9.84 38.89
CA CYS A 20 -49.58 -9.82 37.50
C CYS A 20 -48.91 -11.00 36.80
N SER A 21 -49.69 -12.03 36.47
CA SER A 21 -49.30 -12.93 35.41
C SER A 21 -49.34 -12.10 34.12
N LEU A 22 -48.26 -11.38 33.84
CA LEU A 22 -47.95 -10.91 32.51
C LEU A 22 -47.67 -12.17 31.68
N LYS A 23 -48.74 -12.88 31.30
CA LYS A 23 -48.73 -13.70 30.11
C LYS A 23 -48.75 -12.71 28.95
N GLU A 24 -47.62 -12.06 28.73
CA GLU A 24 -47.33 -11.55 27.40
C GLU A 24 -47.15 -12.78 26.53
N ASP A 25 -47.94 -12.86 25.45
CA ASP A 25 -47.69 -13.86 24.43
C ASP A 25 -46.24 -13.67 23.97
N PRO A 26 -45.42 -14.73 23.97
CA PRO A 26 -44.02 -14.58 23.63
C PRO A 26 -43.90 -14.06 22.20
N ILE A 27 -43.19 -12.94 22.02
CA ILE A 27 -42.94 -12.29 20.71
C ILE A 27 -42.30 -13.26 19.70
N PHE A 28 -41.62 -14.29 20.20
CA PHE A 28 -41.02 -15.36 19.43
C PHE A 28 -41.46 -16.71 19.98
N GLU A 29 -41.78 -17.66 19.11
CA GLU A 29 -42.19 -19.02 19.51
C GLU A 29 -41.06 -19.78 20.21
N GLU A 30 -39.80 -19.50 19.86
CA GLU A 30 -38.61 -20.15 20.40
C GLU A 30 -37.97 -19.38 21.55
N SER A 31 -37.26 -20.07 22.45
CA SER A 31 -36.49 -19.41 23.52
C SER A 31 -35.32 -18.58 22.98
N ALA A 32 -34.89 -17.56 23.73
CA ALA A 32 -33.76 -16.73 23.31
C ALA A 32 -32.45 -17.53 23.13
N SER A 33 -32.24 -18.56 23.95
CA SER A 33 -31.11 -19.48 23.84
C SER A 33 -31.17 -20.29 22.55
N LEU A 34 -32.33 -20.92 22.26
CA LEU A 34 -32.51 -21.72 21.04
C LEU A 34 -32.31 -20.89 19.77
N ARG A 35 -32.89 -19.68 19.71
CA ARG A 35 -32.68 -18.77 18.56
C ARG A 35 -31.21 -18.44 18.33
N SER A 36 -30.44 -18.33 19.41
CA SER A 36 -29.02 -17.99 19.35
C SER A 36 -28.17 -19.16 18.90
N GLU A 37 -28.48 -20.37 19.38
CA GLU A 37 -27.86 -21.61 18.91
C GLU A 37 -28.13 -21.85 17.42
N LEU A 38 -29.39 -21.67 16.98
CA LEU A 38 -29.77 -21.78 15.58
C LEU A 38 -29.05 -20.75 14.71
N HIS A 39 -28.92 -19.50 15.17
CA HIS A 39 -28.19 -18.46 14.44
C HIS A 39 -26.69 -18.76 14.36
N ILE A 40 -26.07 -19.26 15.43
CA ILE A 40 -24.66 -19.71 15.42
C ILE A 40 -24.46 -20.86 14.42
N ALA A 41 -25.35 -21.86 14.43
CA ALA A 41 -25.29 -22.99 13.51
C ALA A 41 -25.42 -22.53 12.05
N LYS A 42 -26.36 -21.64 11.76
CA LYS A 42 -26.55 -21.03 10.43
C LYS A 42 -25.29 -20.27 9.97
N VAL A 43 -24.71 -19.45 10.85
CA VAL A 43 -23.50 -18.69 10.51
C VAL A 43 -22.34 -19.65 10.22
N ARG A 44 -22.18 -20.70 11.04
CA ARG A 44 -21.14 -21.72 10.82
C ARG A 44 -21.31 -22.38 9.45
N GLU A 45 -22.52 -22.82 9.12
CA GLU A 45 -22.85 -23.44 7.83
C GLU A 45 -22.50 -22.52 6.66
N VAL A 46 -22.92 -21.24 6.73
CA VAL A 46 -22.60 -20.24 5.72
C VAL A 46 -21.08 -20.14 5.54
N LEU A 47 -20.32 -19.90 6.62
CA LEU A 47 -18.88 -19.72 6.56
C LEU A 47 -18.15 -20.93 5.94
N THR A 48 -18.52 -22.15 6.31
CA THR A 48 -17.87 -23.38 5.84
C THR A 48 -18.37 -23.86 4.47
N SER A 49 -19.47 -23.31 3.96
CA SER A 49 -20.03 -23.71 2.66
C SER A 49 -19.32 -23.09 1.43
N ALA A 50 -18.33 -22.22 1.64
CA ALA A 50 -17.58 -21.55 0.57
C ALA A 50 -16.27 -22.32 0.23
N PRO A 51 -16.24 -23.13 -0.85
CA PRO A 51 -15.10 -24.02 -1.13
C PRO A 51 -13.81 -23.28 -1.48
N ASN A 52 -13.91 -22.11 -2.12
CA ASN A 52 -12.76 -21.24 -2.39
C ASN A 52 -12.56 -20.17 -1.30
N GLY A 53 -13.34 -20.24 -0.21
CA GLY A 53 -13.31 -19.28 0.88
C GLY A 53 -13.99 -17.94 0.55
N TRP A 54 -13.56 -16.92 1.28
CA TRP A 54 -14.15 -15.60 1.32
C TRP A 54 -13.10 -14.53 1.07
N LEU A 55 -13.48 -13.51 0.30
CA LEU A 55 -12.76 -12.25 0.18
C LEU A 55 -13.30 -11.31 1.27
N MET A 56 -12.49 -11.08 2.30
CA MET A 56 -12.77 -10.17 3.40
C MET A 56 -12.19 -8.79 3.12
N GLU A 57 -13.05 -7.80 2.99
CA GLU A 57 -12.67 -6.38 2.88
C GLU A 57 -12.29 -5.86 4.27
N TYR A 58 -11.02 -6.02 4.63
CA TYR A 58 -10.52 -5.75 5.98
C TYR A 58 -10.14 -4.29 6.16
N TYR A 59 -10.58 -3.68 7.26
CA TYR A 59 -10.25 -2.32 7.66
C TYR A 59 -9.89 -2.28 9.14
N GLY A 60 -8.74 -1.69 9.47
CA GLY A 60 -8.43 -1.24 10.82
C GLY A 60 -8.89 0.21 11.02
N ASN A 61 -7.99 1.07 11.47
CA ASN A 61 -8.19 2.51 11.40
C ASN A 61 -8.30 2.93 9.93
N LEU A 62 -9.36 3.65 9.63
CA LEU A 62 -9.70 4.07 8.28
C LEU A 62 -8.63 4.98 7.63
N SER A 63 -7.76 5.64 8.41
CA SER A 63 -6.65 6.42 7.86
C SER A 63 -5.66 5.58 7.02
N PHE A 64 -5.63 4.26 7.24
CA PHE A 64 -4.76 3.31 6.55
C PHE A 64 -5.38 2.65 5.31
N GLY A 65 -6.68 2.86 5.08
CA GLY A 65 -7.41 2.22 3.99
C GLY A 65 -7.78 0.76 4.24
N GLY A 66 -8.26 0.09 3.19
CA GLY A 66 -8.71 -1.29 3.21
C GLY A 66 -7.76 -2.26 2.51
N TYR A 67 -7.71 -3.48 3.00
CA TYR A 67 -6.89 -4.57 2.46
C TYR A 67 -7.73 -5.84 2.32
N ASN A 68 -7.49 -6.56 1.24
CA ASN A 68 -8.10 -7.84 0.97
C ASN A 68 -7.42 -8.90 1.84
N VAL A 69 -8.24 -9.60 2.63
CA VAL A 69 -7.86 -10.77 3.40
C VAL A 69 -8.66 -11.94 2.86
N LEU A 70 -7.99 -13.02 2.51
CA LEU A 70 -8.60 -14.24 1.99
C LEU A 70 -8.72 -15.23 3.14
N VAL A 71 -9.94 -15.74 3.39
CA VAL A 71 -10.21 -16.63 4.52
C VAL A 71 -10.99 -17.84 4.06
N LYS A 72 -10.50 -19.05 4.36
CA LYS A 72 -11.23 -20.29 4.15
C LYS A 72 -11.44 -21.00 5.49
N PHE A 73 -12.70 -21.28 5.83
CA PHE A 73 -13.08 -21.94 7.08
C PHE A 73 -13.24 -23.45 6.87
N GLU A 74 -12.55 -24.25 7.68
CA GLU A 74 -12.60 -25.70 7.67
C GLU A 74 -12.63 -26.22 9.12
N GLY A 75 -13.74 -26.83 9.52
CA GLY A 75 -13.94 -27.28 10.90
C GLY A 75 -13.96 -26.12 11.90
N ASP A 76 -12.94 -26.05 12.75
CA ASP A 76 -12.67 -25.00 13.74
C ASP A 76 -11.44 -24.14 13.37
N LYS A 77 -10.87 -24.34 12.18
CA LYS A 77 -9.71 -23.59 11.69
C LYS A 77 -10.05 -22.77 10.46
N ALA A 78 -9.27 -21.71 10.27
CA ALA A 78 -9.31 -20.85 9.12
C ALA A 78 -7.91 -20.74 8.50
N THR A 79 -7.81 -21.00 7.20
CA THR A 79 -6.62 -20.67 6.43
C THR A 79 -6.72 -19.22 5.99
N VAL A 80 -5.66 -18.44 6.19
CA VAL A 80 -5.65 -16.99 5.93
C VAL A 80 -4.53 -16.62 4.96
N ALA A 81 -4.82 -15.74 4.00
CA ALA A 81 -3.85 -15.02 3.20
C ALA A 81 -4.22 -13.53 3.15
N SER A 82 -3.29 -12.66 2.78
CA SER A 82 -3.55 -11.22 2.64
C SER A 82 -2.63 -10.58 1.61
N GLU A 83 -3.00 -9.38 1.15
CA GLU A 83 -2.14 -8.49 0.36
C GLU A 83 -0.93 -7.96 1.15
N LYS A 84 -1.03 -7.84 2.48
CA LYS A 84 0.05 -7.30 3.34
C LYS A 84 0.10 -7.98 4.70
N TRP A 85 1.31 -8.40 5.10
CA TRP A 85 1.65 -8.85 6.46
C TRP A 85 3.18 -8.96 6.63
N GLY A 86 3.65 -8.72 7.86
CA GLY A 86 5.04 -8.89 8.31
C GLY A 86 6.05 -7.85 7.82
N ALA A 87 7.18 -7.74 8.54
CA ALA A 87 8.29 -6.86 8.16
C ALA A 87 8.80 -7.22 6.74
N ASN A 88 8.85 -6.21 5.86
CA ASN A 88 9.14 -6.31 4.43
C ASN A 88 8.02 -6.92 3.56
N HIS A 89 6.77 -6.97 4.06
CA HIS A 89 5.60 -7.44 3.31
C HIS A 89 5.78 -8.85 2.72
N LYS A 90 5.91 -9.86 3.57
CA LYS A 90 6.03 -11.29 3.16
C LYS A 90 4.73 -11.89 2.61
N ALA A 91 3.72 -11.05 2.40
CA ALA A 91 2.39 -11.40 1.94
C ALA A 91 2.31 -11.43 0.42
N GLY A 92 1.12 -11.75 -0.09
CA GLY A 92 0.88 -11.78 -1.52
C GLY A 92 1.37 -13.06 -2.16
N ILE A 93 2.20 -12.94 -3.20
CA ILE A 93 2.64 -14.04 -4.05
C ILE A 93 4.13 -14.32 -3.82
N ASP A 94 4.47 -15.61 -3.62
CA ASP A 94 5.85 -16.06 -3.48
C ASP A 94 6.59 -16.14 -4.82
N GLU A 95 7.88 -16.49 -4.79
CA GLU A 95 8.73 -16.65 -5.97
C GLU A 95 8.26 -17.73 -6.96
N ASN A 96 7.40 -18.66 -6.51
CA ASN A 96 6.83 -19.73 -7.32
C ASN A 96 5.45 -19.37 -7.89
N GLY A 97 4.98 -18.14 -7.68
CA GLY A 97 3.68 -17.69 -8.16
C GLY A 97 2.51 -18.15 -7.28
N LYS A 98 2.75 -18.63 -6.06
CA LYS A 98 1.71 -19.11 -5.15
C LYS A 98 1.37 -18.09 -4.06
N VAL A 99 0.12 -18.05 -3.63
CA VAL A 99 -0.28 -17.19 -2.51
C VAL A 99 0.37 -17.65 -1.21
N VAL A 100 0.97 -16.70 -0.49
CA VAL A 100 1.52 -16.94 0.85
C VAL A 100 0.36 -17.05 1.83
N THR A 101 0.24 -18.22 2.45
CA THR A 101 -0.77 -18.51 3.48
C THR A 101 -0.12 -18.57 4.85
N SER A 102 -0.91 -18.36 5.90
CA SER A 102 -0.42 -18.49 7.27
C SER A 102 0.12 -19.89 7.57
N THR A 103 1.23 -19.95 8.31
CA THR A 103 1.99 -21.19 8.57
C THR A 103 1.20 -22.17 9.44
N SER A 104 0.42 -21.64 10.38
CA SER A 104 -0.58 -22.37 11.17
C SER A 104 -1.98 -21.89 10.80
N GLY A 105 -2.94 -22.82 10.67
CA GLY A 105 -4.35 -22.44 10.57
C GLY A 105 -4.77 -21.62 11.79
N CYS A 106 -5.55 -20.57 11.60
CA CYS A 106 -6.07 -19.73 12.67
C CYS A 106 -7.32 -20.39 13.26
N HIS A 107 -7.31 -20.79 14.54
CA HIS A 107 -8.53 -21.25 15.18
C HIS A 107 -9.58 -20.12 15.20
N PHE A 108 -10.84 -20.47 14.93
CA PHE A 108 -11.96 -19.55 15.01
C PHE A 108 -13.09 -20.17 15.83
N LYS A 109 -13.83 -19.32 16.54
CA LYS A 109 -15.04 -19.71 17.24
C LYS A 109 -16.21 -18.78 16.93
N LEU A 110 -17.40 -19.34 17.11
CA LEU A 110 -18.66 -18.59 17.07
C LEU A 110 -19.31 -18.69 18.45
N GLU A 111 -19.55 -17.54 19.07
CA GLU A 111 -20.13 -17.46 20.40
C GLU A 111 -21.27 -16.44 20.46
N GLN A 112 -22.10 -16.54 21.50
CA GLN A 112 -23.17 -15.58 21.75
C GLN A 112 -22.63 -14.44 22.64
N SER A 113 -22.61 -13.23 22.09
CA SER A 113 -22.26 -12.00 22.83
C SER A 113 -22.94 -10.78 22.21
N MET A 114 -24.14 -10.46 22.71
CA MET A 114 -25.05 -9.44 22.11
C MET A 114 -25.24 -9.67 20.60
N GLY A 115 -25.62 -10.90 20.23
CA GLY A 115 -25.60 -11.42 18.86
C GLY A 115 -24.52 -12.47 18.66
N THR A 116 -24.42 -13.05 17.47
CA THR A 116 -23.34 -14.00 17.14
C THR A 116 -22.04 -13.25 16.87
N VAL A 117 -20.97 -13.65 17.54
CA VAL A 117 -19.62 -13.11 17.35
C VAL A 117 -18.72 -14.18 16.75
N LEU A 118 -18.07 -13.84 15.64
CA LEU A 118 -16.95 -14.59 15.05
C LEU A 118 -15.65 -14.07 15.66
N SER A 119 -14.89 -14.93 16.33
CA SER A 119 -13.60 -14.58 16.92
C SER A 119 -12.50 -15.46 16.34
N PHE A 120 -11.40 -14.82 15.94
CA PHE A 120 -10.13 -15.47 15.65
C PHE A 120 -9.29 -15.39 16.92
N ASP A 121 -9.25 -16.45 17.71
CA ASP A 121 -8.78 -16.44 19.11
C ASP A 121 -7.44 -17.17 19.32
N GLU A 122 -6.87 -17.72 18.25
CA GLU A 122 -5.48 -18.19 18.22
C GLU A 122 -4.63 -17.27 17.35
N TYR A 123 -3.45 -16.90 17.87
CA TYR A 123 -2.53 -16.01 17.16
C TYR A 123 -2.19 -16.56 15.76
N ASN A 124 -2.22 -15.65 14.79
CA ASN A 124 -1.95 -15.92 13.38
C ASN A 124 -1.26 -14.69 12.80
N GLU A 125 -0.06 -14.88 12.26
CA GLU A 125 0.82 -13.80 11.81
C GLU A 125 0.26 -13.00 10.64
N THR A 126 -0.63 -13.59 9.83
CA THR A 126 -1.28 -12.91 8.71
C THR A 126 -2.50 -12.12 9.19
N PHE A 127 -3.39 -12.75 9.97
CA PHE A 127 -4.63 -12.11 10.39
C PHE A 127 -4.42 -11.05 11.48
N HIS A 128 -3.63 -11.37 12.51
CA HIS A 128 -3.37 -10.47 13.63
C HIS A 128 -2.39 -9.35 13.30
N TYR A 129 -1.82 -9.32 12.08
CA TYR A 129 -1.01 -8.20 11.59
C TYR A 129 -1.71 -6.85 11.74
N PHE A 130 -3.03 -6.78 11.51
CA PHE A 130 -3.77 -5.54 11.61
C PHE A 130 -4.10 -5.12 13.05
N SER A 131 -3.99 -6.02 14.02
CA SER A 131 -4.35 -5.76 15.43
C SER A 131 -3.15 -5.81 16.39
N MET A 132 -1.99 -6.29 15.92
CA MET A 132 -0.81 -6.47 16.77
C MET A 132 -0.20 -5.13 17.22
N PRO A 133 0.17 -5.00 18.51
CA PRO A 133 1.03 -3.92 18.96
C PRO A 133 2.45 -4.09 18.39
N ASN A 134 3.19 -2.98 18.31
CA ASN A 134 4.55 -2.89 17.77
C ASN A 134 4.72 -3.44 16.35
N ASN A 135 3.71 -3.26 15.50
CA ASN A 135 3.81 -3.69 14.10
C ASN A 135 5.00 -2.96 13.41
N PRO A 136 6.00 -3.72 12.87
CA PRO A 136 7.25 -3.15 12.37
C PRO A 136 7.08 -2.22 11.17
N ASP A 137 5.98 -2.34 10.43
CA ASP A 137 5.71 -1.51 9.26
C ASP A 137 5.08 -0.14 9.64
N TYR A 138 4.82 0.13 10.93
CA TYR A 138 4.07 1.32 11.35
C TYR A 138 4.70 2.05 12.53
N THR A 139 4.87 3.36 12.35
CA THR A 139 5.70 4.20 13.21
C THR A 139 4.93 5.22 14.04
N TYR A 140 3.63 5.41 13.79
CA TYR A 140 2.86 6.52 14.37
C TYR A 140 2.46 6.31 15.83
N ASP A 141 1.91 5.14 16.15
CA ASP A 141 1.59 4.74 17.53
C ASP A 141 1.83 3.24 17.68
N LYS A 142 3.00 2.91 18.23
CA LYS A 142 3.46 1.53 18.34
C LYS A 142 2.55 0.70 19.24
N ASP A 143 1.82 1.30 20.17
CA ASP A 143 1.00 0.55 21.12
C ASP A 143 -0.37 0.15 20.56
N LYS A 144 -0.81 0.77 19.45
CA LYS A 144 -2.17 0.58 18.90
C LYS A 144 -2.26 -0.29 17.64
N GLY A 145 -1.12 -0.61 17.02
CA GLY A 145 -1.11 -1.33 15.74
C GLY A 145 -1.90 -0.55 14.68
N LEU A 146 -2.65 -1.27 13.83
CA LEU A 146 -3.56 -0.65 12.85
C LEU A 146 -4.98 -0.52 13.38
N GLU A 147 -5.23 -0.70 14.68
CA GLU A 147 -6.59 -0.72 15.25
C GLU A 147 -7.53 -1.72 14.55
N GLY A 148 -6.98 -2.82 14.04
CA GLY A 148 -7.74 -3.96 13.53
C GLY A 148 -8.48 -4.70 14.65
N ASP A 149 -9.66 -5.21 14.33
CA ASP A 149 -10.42 -6.13 15.17
C ASP A 149 -10.11 -7.60 14.81
N PHE A 150 -10.17 -8.50 15.78
CA PHE A 150 -10.14 -9.96 15.53
C PHE A 150 -11.41 -10.67 16.02
N GLU A 151 -12.34 -9.90 16.58
CA GLU A 151 -13.67 -10.34 16.96
C GLU A 151 -14.70 -9.49 16.23
N PHE A 152 -15.70 -10.12 15.62
CA PHE A 152 -16.67 -9.47 14.75
C PHE A 152 -18.08 -9.90 15.08
N ARG A 153 -18.96 -8.94 15.37
CA ARG A 153 -20.39 -9.19 15.49
C ARG A 153 -20.98 -9.39 14.09
N VAL A 154 -21.61 -10.55 13.88
CA VAL A 154 -22.27 -10.90 12.63
C VAL A 154 -23.60 -10.17 12.55
N ILE A 155 -23.75 -9.31 11.54
CA ILE A 155 -24.98 -8.55 11.28
C ILE A 155 -25.87 -9.30 10.29
N LYS A 156 -25.25 -9.92 9.27
CA LYS A 156 -25.93 -10.70 8.23
C LYS A 156 -25.03 -11.83 7.76
N ALA A 157 -25.59 -13.02 7.56
CA ALA A 157 -24.88 -14.17 6.98
C ALA A 157 -25.79 -14.87 5.97
N ASN A 158 -25.41 -14.75 4.70
CA ASN A 158 -26.08 -15.35 3.54
C ASN A 158 -25.06 -16.12 2.70
N ALA A 159 -25.53 -16.93 1.74
CA ALA A 159 -24.67 -17.70 0.86
C ALA A 159 -23.57 -16.84 0.20
N ASP A 160 -23.91 -15.67 -0.34
CA ASP A 160 -22.97 -14.86 -1.13
C ASP A 160 -22.18 -13.83 -0.30
N SER A 161 -22.69 -13.45 0.88
CA SER A 161 -22.08 -12.42 1.71
C SER A 161 -22.32 -12.57 3.21
N VAL A 162 -21.30 -12.21 3.98
CA VAL A 162 -21.38 -12.04 5.44
C VAL A 162 -20.98 -10.60 5.78
N ILE A 163 -21.88 -9.86 6.42
CA ILE A 163 -21.65 -8.48 6.87
C ILE A 163 -21.45 -8.51 8.37
N MET A 164 -20.35 -7.90 8.82
CA MET A 164 -19.95 -7.91 10.21
C MET A 164 -19.53 -6.51 10.67
N ARG A 165 -19.39 -6.35 11.99
CA ARG A 165 -18.75 -5.18 12.60
C ARG A 165 -17.73 -5.61 13.62
N GLY A 166 -16.55 -4.99 13.59
CA GLY A 166 -15.53 -5.18 14.61
C GLY A 166 -16.06 -4.91 16.01
N LYS A 167 -15.72 -5.76 16.97
CA LYS A 167 -16.28 -5.71 18.34
C LYS A 167 -15.73 -4.52 19.13
N LYS A 168 -14.46 -4.15 18.92
CA LYS A 168 -13.80 -3.03 19.62
C LYS A 168 -13.99 -1.71 18.88
N HIS A 169 -13.79 -1.67 17.57
CA HIS A 169 -13.78 -0.41 16.81
C HIS A 169 -15.04 -0.18 15.97
N ASN A 170 -15.98 -1.14 15.95
CA ASN A 170 -17.26 -1.03 15.23
C ASN A 170 -17.13 -0.83 13.71
N THR A 171 -15.94 -1.07 13.16
CA THR A 171 -15.65 -0.99 11.72
C THR A 171 -16.45 -2.06 10.98
N LYS A 172 -17.27 -1.65 10.02
CA LYS A 172 -17.99 -2.56 9.11
C LYS A 172 -16.99 -3.31 8.25
N ILE A 173 -17.14 -4.64 8.21
CA ILE A 173 -16.38 -5.56 7.37
C ILE A 173 -17.36 -6.37 6.52
N ILE A 174 -17.00 -6.62 5.26
CA ILE A 174 -17.79 -7.42 4.33
C ILE A 174 -16.93 -8.58 3.88
N MET A 175 -17.47 -9.80 4.00
CA MET A 175 -16.94 -10.98 3.34
C MET A 175 -17.84 -11.31 2.15
N THR A 176 -17.24 -11.44 0.98
CA THR A 176 -17.91 -11.87 -0.25
C THR A 176 -17.40 -13.26 -0.61
N ARG A 177 -18.30 -14.18 -0.95
CA ARG A 177 -17.92 -15.54 -1.35
C ARG A 177 -17.04 -15.47 -2.59
N ILE A 178 -15.92 -16.21 -2.58
CA ILE A 178 -15.04 -16.29 -3.76
C ILE A 178 -15.70 -17.22 -4.79
N PRO A 179 -15.90 -16.75 -6.04
CA PRO A 179 -16.43 -17.57 -7.13
C PRO A 179 -15.58 -18.82 -7.42
N ALA A 180 -16.20 -19.85 -7.98
CA ALA A 180 -15.53 -21.12 -8.27
C ALA A 180 -14.41 -21.00 -9.32
N ASP A 181 -14.51 -20.02 -10.21
CA ASP A 181 -13.58 -19.70 -11.30
C ASP A 181 -12.44 -18.75 -10.88
N LYS A 182 -12.46 -18.22 -9.66
CA LYS A 182 -11.41 -17.35 -9.11
C LYS A 182 -10.54 -18.11 -8.12
N THR A 183 -9.22 -17.89 -8.21
CA THR A 183 -8.24 -18.37 -7.25
C THR A 183 -7.76 -17.23 -6.34
N TRP A 184 -7.16 -17.59 -5.22
CA TRP A 184 -6.55 -16.62 -4.31
C TRP A 184 -5.42 -15.84 -4.99
N GLU A 185 -4.62 -16.52 -5.81
CA GLU A 185 -3.54 -15.91 -6.59
C GLU A 185 -4.08 -14.87 -7.58
N SER A 186 -5.15 -15.19 -8.31
CA SER A 186 -5.77 -14.25 -9.27
C SER A 186 -6.29 -13.01 -8.55
N ILE A 187 -6.99 -13.16 -7.42
CA ILE A 187 -7.52 -12.01 -6.66
C ILE A 187 -6.42 -11.06 -6.20
N ILE A 188 -5.33 -11.60 -5.64
CA ILE A 188 -4.20 -10.79 -5.15
C ILE A 188 -3.48 -10.09 -6.31
N ASN A 189 -3.23 -10.80 -7.42
CA ASN A 189 -2.56 -10.22 -8.57
C ASN A 189 -3.42 -9.14 -9.24
N GLU A 190 -4.71 -9.38 -9.44
CA GLU A 190 -5.62 -8.41 -10.06
C GLU A 190 -5.76 -7.13 -9.23
N ALA A 191 -5.81 -7.26 -7.89
CA ALA A 191 -5.82 -6.11 -7.00
C ALA A 191 -4.51 -5.32 -7.09
N LYS A 192 -3.36 -6.01 -7.07
CA LYS A 192 -2.03 -5.39 -7.22
C LYS A 192 -1.87 -4.68 -8.57
N GLU A 193 -2.23 -5.34 -9.66
CA GLU A 193 -2.18 -4.77 -11.02
C GLU A 193 -3.06 -3.53 -11.13
N THR A 194 -4.24 -3.56 -10.51
CA THR A 194 -5.15 -2.41 -10.50
C THR A 194 -4.61 -1.27 -9.66
N GLU A 195 -4.04 -1.54 -8.48
CA GLU A 195 -3.40 -0.53 -7.65
C GLU A 195 -2.23 0.14 -8.39
N GLU A 196 -1.39 -0.66 -9.04
CA GLU A 196 -0.26 -0.15 -9.83
C GLU A 196 -0.71 0.68 -11.03
N TYR A 197 -1.67 0.16 -11.80
CA TYR A 197 -2.19 0.84 -12.99
C TYR A 197 -2.86 2.17 -12.65
N MET A 198 -3.64 2.19 -11.56
CA MET A 198 -4.37 3.39 -11.15
C MET A 198 -3.53 4.36 -10.31
N SER A 199 -2.28 4.04 -9.99
CA SER A 199 -1.45 4.88 -9.11
C SER A 199 -0.99 6.18 -9.78
N SER A 200 -1.09 7.28 -9.02
CA SER A 200 -0.58 8.60 -9.41
C SER A 200 -0.06 9.35 -8.18
N ARG A 201 0.90 10.26 -8.39
CA ARG A 201 1.45 11.15 -7.34
C ARG A 201 0.37 12.03 -6.73
N SER A 202 -0.51 12.54 -7.60
CA SER A 202 -1.69 13.31 -7.23
C SER A 202 -2.74 13.18 -8.32
N TYR A 203 -3.95 13.61 -7.99
CA TYR A 203 -5.08 13.63 -8.89
C TYR A 203 -5.78 14.97 -8.78
N THR A 204 -6.50 15.36 -9.82
CA THR A 204 -7.38 16.53 -9.84
C THR A 204 -8.80 16.08 -10.15
N LEU A 205 -9.76 16.53 -9.35
CA LEU A 205 -11.17 16.28 -9.64
C LEU A 205 -11.58 17.11 -10.86
N ALA A 206 -12.11 16.43 -11.86
CA ALA A 206 -12.56 17.01 -13.12
C ALA A 206 -13.88 16.35 -13.58
N GLY A 207 -14.42 16.84 -14.68
CA GLY A 207 -15.65 16.33 -15.29
C GLY A 207 -16.76 17.39 -15.39
N GLU A 208 -17.82 17.06 -16.13
CA GLU A 208 -18.91 17.98 -16.46
C GLU A 208 -19.69 18.46 -15.23
N ASP A 209 -19.78 17.61 -14.20
CA ASP A 209 -20.51 17.90 -12.97
C ASP A 209 -19.64 18.56 -11.89
N VAL A 210 -18.39 18.94 -12.21
CA VAL A 210 -17.57 19.77 -11.33
C VAL A 210 -17.91 21.24 -11.58
N PRO A 211 -18.41 21.99 -10.58
CA PRO A 211 -18.71 23.41 -10.73
C PRO A 211 -17.49 24.22 -11.21
N GLU A 212 -17.72 25.16 -12.12
CA GLU A 212 -16.68 26.01 -12.70
C GLU A 212 -15.89 26.76 -11.60
N GLY A 213 -14.56 26.78 -11.76
CA GLY A 213 -13.65 27.46 -10.82
C GLY A 213 -13.35 26.69 -9.53
N LYS A 214 -13.88 25.47 -9.34
CA LYS A 214 -13.48 24.61 -8.21
C LYS A 214 -12.17 23.87 -8.51
N GLU A 215 -11.17 24.10 -7.67
CA GLU A 215 -9.91 23.36 -7.67
C GLU A 215 -9.90 22.37 -6.52
N ILE A 216 -10.05 21.09 -6.83
CA ILE A 216 -10.06 20.01 -5.85
C ILE A 216 -8.99 19.00 -6.26
N THR A 217 -7.99 18.80 -5.40
CA THR A 217 -6.93 17.82 -5.62
C THR A 217 -7.07 16.64 -4.67
N ALA A 218 -6.54 15.48 -5.05
CA ALA A 218 -6.48 14.30 -4.20
C ALA A 218 -5.07 13.71 -4.20
N THR A 219 -4.59 13.28 -3.03
CA THR A 219 -3.32 12.55 -2.86
C THR A 219 -3.53 11.34 -1.97
N SER A 220 -2.67 10.32 -2.07
CA SER A 220 -2.68 9.21 -1.10
C SER A 220 -2.14 9.68 0.26
N ASN A 221 -2.76 9.25 1.35
CA ASN A 221 -2.33 9.56 2.70
C ASN A 221 -1.06 8.78 3.06
N GLY A 222 0.13 9.34 2.84
CA GLY A 222 1.40 8.71 3.23
C GLY A 222 1.64 7.35 2.58
N GLY A 223 1.14 7.12 1.36
CA GLY A 223 1.22 5.83 0.67
C GLY A 223 0.18 4.78 1.12
N TYR A 224 -0.74 5.14 2.00
CA TYR A 224 -1.88 4.28 2.37
C TYR A 224 -3.05 4.40 1.39
N ARG A 225 -3.96 3.42 1.44
CA ARG A 225 -5.16 3.36 0.60
C ARG A 225 -6.27 4.28 1.11
N CYS A 226 -5.94 5.56 1.24
CA CYS A 226 -6.85 6.61 1.69
C CYS A 226 -6.56 7.88 0.91
N PHE A 227 -7.52 8.35 0.13
CA PHE A 227 -7.41 9.64 -0.53
C PHE A 227 -7.59 10.77 0.47
N VAL A 228 -6.82 11.83 0.30
CA VAL A 228 -7.00 13.12 0.96
C VAL A 228 -7.40 14.12 -0.11
N PHE A 229 -8.70 14.40 -0.20
CA PHE A 229 -9.21 15.47 -1.04
C PHE A 229 -8.93 16.81 -0.36
N THR A 230 -8.45 17.78 -1.11
CA THR A 230 -8.10 19.12 -0.64
C THR A 230 -8.75 20.17 -1.53
N TYR A 231 -9.41 21.16 -0.92
CA TYR A 231 -10.07 22.26 -1.63
C TYR A 231 -10.12 23.53 -0.77
N LYS A 232 -10.55 24.65 -1.35
CA LYS A 232 -10.86 25.88 -0.61
C LYS A 232 -12.37 26.01 -0.47
N ASN A 233 -12.86 26.24 0.74
CA ASN A 233 -14.28 26.50 0.97
C ASN A 233 -14.67 27.92 0.49
N ALA A 234 -15.96 28.28 0.64
CA ALA A 234 -16.47 29.59 0.21
C ALA A 234 -15.81 30.80 0.90
N MET A 235 -15.14 30.61 2.04
CA MET A 235 -14.38 31.63 2.76
C MET A 235 -12.91 31.70 2.33
N GLY A 236 -12.46 30.78 1.47
CA GLY A 236 -11.07 30.66 1.01
C GLY A 236 -10.20 29.79 1.90
N ASP A 237 -10.75 29.21 2.98
CA ASP A 237 -10.00 28.35 3.90
C ASP A 237 -9.79 26.96 3.30
N LYS A 238 -8.61 26.39 3.55
CA LYS A 238 -8.25 25.04 3.11
C LYS A 238 -9.01 23.99 3.92
N GLU A 239 -9.78 23.17 3.23
CA GLU A 239 -10.50 22.02 3.78
C GLU A 239 -9.93 20.70 3.25
N THR A 240 -10.07 19.64 4.04
CA THR A 240 -9.68 18.29 3.62
C THR A 240 -10.74 17.25 3.97
N VAL A 241 -10.98 16.33 3.04
CA VAL A 241 -11.88 15.18 3.24
C VAL A 241 -11.13 13.89 2.93
N THR A 242 -11.18 12.92 3.84
CA THR A 242 -10.52 11.63 3.64
C THR A 242 -11.49 10.59 3.09
N ALA A 243 -11.03 9.79 2.12
CA ALA A 243 -11.78 8.69 1.53
C ALA A 243 -10.92 7.41 1.56
N PRO A 244 -11.04 6.61 2.63
CA PRO A 244 -10.46 5.27 2.69
C PRO A 244 -11.03 4.40 1.58
N TYR A 245 -10.19 3.60 0.94
CA TYR A 245 -10.62 2.71 -0.12
C TYR A 245 -9.96 1.34 -0.02
N ILE A 246 -10.59 0.37 -0.69
CA ILE A 246 -10.01 -0.93 -0.98
C ILE A 246 -9.88 -1.11 -2.48
N VAL A 247 -8.86 -1.86 -2.91
CA VAL A 247 -8.60 -2.14 -4.33
C VAL A 247 -9.22 -3.47 -4.70
N LYS A 248 -9.88 -3.54 -5.85
CA LYS A 248 -10.36 -4.77 -6.47
C LYS A 248 -9.98 -4.78 -7.96
N GLU A 249 -10.27 -5.86 -8.65
CA GLU A 249 -9.92 -6.06 -10.08
C GLU A 249 -10.39 -4.92 -11.01
N ASP A 250 -11.51 -4.27 -10.67
CA ASP A 250 -12.15 -3.25 -11.51
C ASP A 250 -12.00 -1.83 -10.94
N GLY A 251 -11.18 -1.62 -9.90
CA GLY A 251 -10.80 -0.29 -9.41
C GLY A 251 -10.86 -0.11 -7.89
N PHE A 252 -11.03 1.13 -7.47
CA PHE A 252 -11.06 1.52 -6.05
C PHE A 252 -12.49 1.64 -5.54
N TYR A 253 -12.77 1.08 -4.36
CA TYR A 253 -14.06 1.16 -3.69
C TYR A 253 -13.90 1.95 -2.41
N PHE A 254 -14.59 3.08 -2.29
CA PHE A 254 -14.54 3.83 -1.03
C PHE A 254 -15.29 3.07 0.05
N TYR A 255 -14.78 3.14 1.28
CA TYR A 255 -15.41 2.53 2.45
C TYR A 255 -16.87 2.98 2.64
N ARG A 256 -17.14 4.23 2.28
CA ARG A 256 -18.46 4.84 2.18
C ARG A 256 -18.44 5.97 1.16
N GLU A 257 -19.61 6.41 0.74
CA GLU A 257 -19.75 7.67 0.01
C GLU A 257 -19.22 8.83 0.88
N VAL A 258 -18.44 9.72 0.27
CA VAL A 258 -17.95 10.94 0.89
C VAL A 258 -18.47 12.15 0.13
N GLU A 259 -18.60 13.27 0.81
CA GLU A 259 -19.00 14.55 0.22
C GLU A 259 -17.79 15.50 0.25
N VAL A 260 -17.35 15.96 -0.92
CA VAL A 260 -16.23 16.89 -1.10
C VAL A 260 -16.78 18.14 -1.75
N ASP A 261 -16.87 19.22 -0.99
CA ASP A 261 -17.38 20.51 -1.47
C ASP A 261 -18.75 20.40 -2.17
N GLY A 262 -19.65 19.62 -1.57
CA GLY A 262 -21.00 19.33 -2.08
C GLY A 262 -21.08 18.21 -3.13
N ILE A 263 -19.95 17.66 -3.57
CA ILE A 263 -19.87 16.61 -4.59
C ILE A 263 -19.78 15.24 -3.90
N LYS A 264 -20.68 14.32 -4.25
CA LYS A 264 -20.72 12.96 -3.69
C LYS A 264 -19.87 11.99 -4.50
N LEU A 265 -18.98 11.27 -3.82
CA LEU A 265 -17.99 10.39 -4.44
C LEU A 265 -17.98 9.01 -3.72
N ASN A 266 -17.92 7.90 -4.46
CA ASN A 266 -18.03 6.54 -3.86
C ASN A 266 -17.00 5.51 -4.36
N GLY A 267 -15.92 5.95 -5.01
CA GLY A 267 -14.88 5.09 -5.56
C GLY A 267 -14.69 5.30 -7.06
N LEU A 268 -13.65 4.66 -7.61
CA LEU A 268 -13.18 4.86 -8.98
C LEU A 268 -13.21 3.54 -9.73
N LYS A 269 -13.59 3.59 -11.01
CA LYS A 269 -13.45 2.46 -11.92
C LYS A 269 -12.07 2.50 -12.56
N LYS A 270 -11.47 1.32 -12.72
CA LYS A 270 -10.33 1.14 -13.62
C LYS A 270 -10.77 1.52 -15.03
N GLY A 271 -10.08 2.47 -15.64
CA GLY A 271 -10.32 2.93 -17.01
C GLY A 271 -9.52 2.12 -18.03
N ASP A 272 -9.77 2.38 -19.31
CA ASP A 272 -8.95 1.87 -20.43
C ASP A 272 -7.66 2.69 -20.59
N THR A 273 -7.65 3.91 -20.07
CA THR A 273 -6.50 4.81 -19.96
C THR A 273 -6.19 5.10 -18.50
N ASP A 274 -4.92 5.43 -18.23
CA ASP A 274 -4.45 5.88 -16.92
C ASP A 274 -4.44 7.41 -16.78
N GLU A 275 -4.88 8.15 -17.80
CA GLU A 275 -4.96 9.61 -17.78
C GLU A 275 -6.04 10.13 -16.82
N TYR A 276 -7.09 9.37 -16.61
CA TYR A 276 -8.15 9.69 -15.67
C TYR A 276 -8.92 8.43 -15.27
N PHE A 277 -9.61 8.50 -14.13
CA PHE A 277 -10.49 7.44 -13.66
C PHE A 277 -11.85 8.01 -13.26
N VAL A 278 -12.93 7.39 -13.75
CA VAL A 278 -14.30 7.86 -13.50
C VAL A 278 -14.84 7.38 -12.16
N PHE A 279 -15.69 8.17 -11.51
CA PHE A 279 -16.35 7.78 -10.29
C PHE A 279 -17.45 6.74 -10.52
N ARG A 280 -17.62 5.82 -9.57
CA ARG A 280 -18.56 4.70 -9.70
C ARG A 280 -20.03 5.14 -9.64
N ASN A 281 -20.35 6.17 -8.87
CA ASN A 281 -21.68 6.75 -8.74
C ASN A 281 -22.01 7.77 -9.82
N ASN A 282 -21.02 8.32 -10.51
CA ASN A 282 -21.24 9.34 -11.53
C ASN A 282 -20.17 9.27 -12.63
N PRO A 283 -20.51 8.84 -13.85
CA PRO A 283 -19.56 8.79 -14.97
C PRO A 283 -19.14 10.18 -15.49
N ASN A 284 -19.86 11.24 -15.13
CA ASN A 284 -19.52 12.62 -15.49
C ASN A 284 -18.50 13.27 -14.53
N LEU A 285 -18.07 12.53 -13.50
CA LEU A 285 -17.00 12.94 -12.58
C LEU A 285 -15.81 12.01 -12.76
N GLN A 286 -14.60 12.58 -12.75
CA GLN A 286 -13.36 11.83 -12.87
C GLN A 286 -12.23 12.42 -12.02
N LEU A 287 -11.22 11.59 -11.75
CA LEU A 287 -9.93 12.03 -11.26
C LEU A 287 -8.91 11.97 -12.38
N ASP A 288 -8.48 13.14 -12.83
CA ASP A 288 -7.36 13.29 -13.76
C ASP A 288 -6.07 12.99 -13.02
N THR A 289 -5.21 12.18 -13.63
CA THR A 289 -3.96 11.75 -13.02
C THR A 289 -2.83 12.71 -13.37
N TYR A 290 -2.02 13.07 -12.37
CA TYR A 290 -0.84 13.90 -12.56
C TYR A 290 0.19 13.26 -13.51
N MET A 291 0.55 13.98 -14.58
CA MET A 291 1.59 13.60 -15.52
C MET A 291 2.89 14.35 -15.20
N PRO A 292 3.87 13.72 -14.53
CA PRO A 292 5.16 14.36 -14.23
C PRO A 292 5.96 14.62 -15.50
N THR A 293 6.82 15.64 -15.48
CA THR A 293 7.85 15.79 -16.52
C THR A 293 8.94 14.72 -16.37
N LEU A 294 9.70 14.44 -17.44
CA LEU A 294 10.82 13.47 -17.33
C LEU A 294 11.91 13.95 -16.37
N ALA A 295 12.15 15.26 -16.32
CA ALA A 295 13.05 15.86 -15.35
C ALA A 295 12.57 15.65 -13.90
N GLU A 296 11.26 15.77 -13.63
CA GLU A 296 10.70 15.44 -12.32
C GLU A 296 10.89 13.96 -11.98
N CYS A 297 10.60 13.05 -12.92
CA CYS A 297 10.84 11.61 -12.72
C CYS A 297 12.31 11.32 -12.39
N LEU A 298 13.25 11.95 -13.10
CA LEU A 298 14.68 11.77 -12.88
C LEU A 298 15.15 12.33 -11.52
N THR A 299 14.59 13.47 -11.08
CA THR A 299 15.06 14.19 -9.90
C THR A 299 14.46 13.70 -8.59
N THR A 300 13.30 13.04 -8.61
CA THR A 300 12.62 12.57 -7.38
C THR A 300 12.89 11.11 -7.03
N SER A 301 13.69 10.39 -7.82
CA SER A 301 13.90 8.95 -7.67
C SER A 301 15.38 8.58 -7.84
N THR A 302 15.77 7.45 -7.25
CA THR A 302 17.10 6.87 -7.43
C THR A 302 17.08 5.93 -8.63
N TRP A 303 18.04 6.11 -9.52
CA TRP A 303 18.16 5.36 -10.76
C TRP A 303 19.48 4.60 -10.80
N TYR A 304 19.44 3.38 -11.33
CA TYR A 304 20.58 2.46 -11.42
C TYR A 304 21.21 2.52 -12.80
N GLN A 305 22.53 2.67 -12.84
CA GLN A 305 23.33 2.59 -14.05
C GLN A 305 23.79 1.14 -14.28
N ARG A 306 23.98 0.78 -15.54
CA ARG A 306 24.51 -0.53 -15.96
C ARG A 306 25.63 -0.32 -16.98
N TYR A 307 26.67 -1.14 -16.91
CA TYR A 307 27.81 -1.05 -17.82
C TYR A 307 27.42 -1.33 -19.28
N GLY A 308 26.43 -2.18 -19.53
CA GLY A 308 25.89 -2.44 -20.88
C GLY A 308 25.12 -1.25 -21.47
N SER A 309 24.77 -0.26 -20.64
CA SER A 309 23.86 0.84 -20.99
C SER A 309 24.54 2.22 -20.97
N VAL A 310 25.88 2.23 -21.02
CA VAL A 310 26.67 3.46 -21.24
C VAL A 310 27.19 3.49 -22.67
N GLY A 311 27.04 4.63 -23.33
CA GLY A 311 27.40 4.87 -24.72
C GLY A 311 28.91 4.96 -24.93
N GLU A 312 29.29 5.03 -26.21
CA GLU A 312 30.69 4.98 -26.66
C GLU A 312 31.57 6.07 -26.03
N TYR A 313 31.02 7.26 -25.76
CA TYR A 313 31.76 8.35 -25.12
C TYR A 313 32.14 8.04 -23.67
N ALA A 314 31.18 7.54 -22.88
CA ALA A 314 31.37 7.32 -21.44
C ALA A 314 32.14 6.03 -21.14
N LYS A 315 32.06 5.04 -22.04
CA LYS A 315 32.62 3.70 -21.86
C LYS A 315 34.12 3.67 -21.53
N PRO A 316 35.02 4.40 -22.22
CA PRO A 316 36.44 4.43 -21.89
C PRO A 316 36.74 4.95 -20.47
N PHE A 317 35.92 5.87 -19.95
CA PHE A 317 36.10 6.40 -18.60
C PHE A 317 35.69 5.37 -17.53
N TRP A 318 34.59 4.64 -17.78
CA TRP A 318 34.21 3.50 -16.96
C TRP A 318 35.27 2.40 -17.00
N ASP A 319 35.82 2.07 -18.16
CA ASP A 319 36.88 1.07 -18.31
C ASP A 319 38.14 1.46 -17.54
N ALA A 320 38.54 2.74 -17.60
CA ALA A 320 39.68 3.26 -16.86
C ALA A 320 39.47 3.14 -15.33
N MET A 321 38.26 3.42 -14.86
CA MET A 321 37.89 3.25 -13.46
C MET A 321 37.93 1.78 -13.04
N LEU A 322 37.26 0.89 -13.78
CA LEU A 322 37.25 -0.55 -13.50
C LEU A 322 38.67 -1.13 -13.49
N ALA A 323 39.54 -0.70 -14.41
CA ALA A 323 40.94 -1.13 -14.44
C ALA A 323 41.71 -0.71 -13.18
N LYS A 324 41.45 0.48 -12.62
CA LYS A 324 42.05 0.91 -11.35
C LYS A 324 41.52 0.12 -10.16
N LEU A 325 40.23 -0.23 -10.17
CA LEU A 325 39.62 -0.98 -9.09
C LEU A 325 40.16 -2.42 -8.97
N LYS A 326 40.59 -3.04 -10.07
CA LYS A 326 41.22 -4.38 -10.07
C LYS A 326 42.44 -4.54 -9.16
N THR A 327 43.11 -3.44 -8.82
CA THR A 327 44.30 -3.44 -7.94
C THR A 327 44.20 -2.40 -6.82
N GLY A 328 42.99 -1.87 -6.59
CA GLY A 328 42.76 -0.73 -5.69
C GLY A 328 42.60 -1.11 -4.22
N GLY A 329 42.37 -2.39 -3.91
CA GLY A 329 42.15 -2.91 -2.58
C GLY A 329 43.42 -3.00 -1.73
N LYS A 330 43.27 -3.37 -0.47
CA LYS A 330 44.42 -3.64 0.41
C LYS A 330 45.25 -4.76 -0.20
N GLY A 331 46.58 -4.64 -0.19
CA GLY A 331 47.46 -5.66 -0.75
C GLY A 331 47.42 -5.82 -2.28
N GLY A 332 46.68 -4.96 -2.99
CA GLY A 332 46.47 -5.07 -4.44
C GLY A 332 45.25 -5.89 -4.84
N ASP A 333 44.37 -6.22 -3.89
CA ASP A 333 43.12 -6.94 -4.15
C ASP A 333 42.16 -6.13 -5.06
N GLU A 334 41.25 -6.83 -5.74
CA GLU A 334 40.20 -6.19 -6.53
C GLU A 334 39.12 -5.57 -5.64
N ILE A 335 38.75 -4.33 -5.94
CA ILE A 335 37.54 -3.69 -5.42
C ILE A 335 36.41 -3.93 -6.44
N LYS A 336 35.48 -4.83 -6.12
CA LYS A 336 34.32 -5.08 -7.00
C LYS A 336 33.33 -3.92 -6.97
N LEU A 337 32.93 -3.40 -8.13
CA LEU A 337 31.85 -2.40 -8.22
C LEU A 337 30.49 -3.10 -8.32
N TYR A 338 29.70 -3.05 -7.24
CA TYR A 338 28.38 -3.67 -7.16
C TYR A 338 27.31 -2.83 -7.83
N THR A 339 27.17 -1.57 -7.44
CA THR A 339 26.12 -0.69 -7.96
C THR A 339 26.68 0.68 -8.28
N ALA A 340 26.09 1.32 -9.29
CA ALA A 340 26.28 2.73 -9.58
C ALA A 340 24.89 3.36 -9.74
N THR A 341 24.65 4.47 -9.06
CA THR A 341 23.34 5.11 -9.01
C THR A 341 23.45 6.61 -9.20
N ILE A 342 22.37 7.21 -9.70
CA ILE A 342 22.16 8.65 -9.70
C ILE A 342 20.80 8.97 -9.07
N GLY A 343 20.70 10.00 -8.24
CA GLY A 343 19.44 10.33 -7.59
C GLY A 343 19.56 11.10 -6.28
N PRO A 344 18.44 11.34 -5.60
CA PRO A 344 18.42 11.85 -4.23
C PRO A 344 19.18 10.93 -3.27
N ASN A 345 19.99 11.51 -2.38
CA ASN A 345 20.79 10.76 -1.42
C ASN A 345 20.91 11.54 -0.08
N GLY A 346 20.03 11.21 0.88
CA GLY A 346 19.89 11.96 2.14
C GLY A 346 19.59 13.45 1.90
N ASP A 347 19.55 14.27 2.96
CA ASP A 347 19.56 15.75 3.04
C ASP A 347 19.16 16.58 1.77
N ASN A 348 18.19 16.12 0.99
CA ASN A 348 17.79 16.64 -0.33
C ASN A 348 18.96 16.92 -1.30
N LYS A 349 19.97 16.05 -1.29
CA LYS A 349 21.17 16.20 -2.10
C LYS A 349 21.19 15.17 -3.22
N TRP A 350 21.21 15.66 -4.45
CA TRP A 350 21.32 14.79 -5.62
C TRP A 350 22.79 14.38 -5.83
N ALA A 351 23.05 13.11 -6.12
CA ALA A 351 24.41 12.58 -6.20
C ALA A 351 24.54 11.41 -7.17
N CYS A 352 25.76 11.19 -7.65
CA CYS A 352 26.20 9.88 -8.12
C CYS A 352 26.76 9.11 -6.92
N ALA A 353 26.25 7.90 -6.66
CA ALA A 353 26.68 7.06 -5.55
C ALA A 353 27.00 5.65 -6.05
N LEU A 354 28.06 5.06 -5.49
CA LEU A 354 28.45 3.69 -5.80
C LEU A 354 28.40 2.82 -4.55
N THR A 355 28.32 1.51 -4.75
CA THR A 355 28.70 0.51 -3.75
C THR A 355 29.84 -0.32 -4.35
N ALA A 356 31.02 -0.25 -3.75
CA ALA A 356 32.22 -0.87 -4.30
C ALA A 356 33.09 -1.48 -3.19
N GLY A 357 33.28 -2.80 -3.22
CA GLY A 357 33.85 -3.57 -2.11
C GLY A 357 33.03 -3.34 -0.83
N GLY A 358 33.64 -2.70 0.17
CA GLY A 358 32.98 -2.25 1.40
C GLY A 358 32.74 -0.74 1.49
N ASP A 359 33.06 0.02 0.44
CA ASP A 359 32.92 1.47 0.40
C ASP A 359 31.60 1.90 -0.24
N ALA A 360 31.07 3.03 0.21
CA ALA A 360 29.91 3.72 -0.37
C ALA A 360 30.30 5.15 -0.81
N PRO A 361 31.10 5.32 -1.89
CA PRO A 361 31.52 6.65 -2.34
C PRO A 361 30.33 7.44 -2.91
N ILE A 362 30.26 8.73 -2.53
CA ILE A 362 29.19 9.64 -2.94
C ILE A 362 29.82 10.91 -3.50
N TYR A 363 29.33 11.37 -4.66
CA TYR A 363 29.71 12.64 -5.27
C TYR A 363 28.47 13.44 -5.68
N GLY A 364 28.32 14.63 -5.14
CA GLY A 364 27.13 15.46 -5.29
C GLY A 364 27.07 16.24 -6.61
N PHE A 365 25.84 16.42 -7.08
CA PHE A 365 25.47 17.21 -8.24
C PHE A 365 24.25 18.07 -7.92
N SER A 366 24.00 19.05 -8.78
CA SER A 366 22.72 19.72 -8.90
C SER A 366 22.24 19.59 -10.33
N LEU A 367 20.93 19.59 -10.52
CA LEU A 367 20.31 19.46 -11.83
C LEU A 367 19.37 20.63 -12.07
N THR A 368 19.40 21.18 -13.28
CA THR A 368 18.43 22.16 -13.76
C THR A 368 17.74 21.60 -15.00
N SER A 369 16.44 21.83 -15.15
CA SER A 369 15.70 21.43 -16.34
C SER A 369 15.21 22.63 -17.14
N ASN A 370 14.88 22.41 -18.40
CA ASN A 370 14.09 23.35 -19.19
C ASN A 370 12.61 23.32 -18.74
N THR A 371 11.81 24.25 -19.27
CA THR A 371 10.41 24.47 -18.83
C THR A 371 9.50 23.27 -19.04
N ASP A 372 9.69 22.49 -20.11
CA ASP A 372 8.90 21.28 -20.39
C ASP A 372 9.46 20.02 -19.70
N GLY A 373 10.62 20.13 -19.04
CA GLY A 373 11.29 19.04 -18.35
C GLY A 373 11.75 17.89 -19.25
N THR A 374 11.95 18.14 -20.55
CA THR A 374 12.50 17.17 -21.52
C THR A 374 14.03 17.21 -21.57
N GLN A 375 14.64 18.27 -21.05
CA GLN A 375 16.09 18.41 -20.99
C GLN A 375 16.58 18.70 -19.58
N VAL A 376 17.76 18.19 -19.26
CA VAL A 376 18.42 18.41 -17.97
C VAL A 376 19.90 18.75 -18.16
N THR A 377 20.40 19.66 -17.33
CA THR A 377 21.82 20.01 -17.27
C THR A 377 22.34 19.71 -15.88
N PHE A 378 23.44 18.96 -15.81
CA PHE A 378 24.10 18.59 -14.56
C PHE A 378 25.19 19.60 -14.22
N LYS A 379 25.26 20.00 -12.95
CA LYS A 379 26.36 20.81 -12.42
C LYS A 379 27.00 20.11 -11.24
N GLN A 380 28.32 20.18 -11.18
CA GLN A 380 29.10 19.58 -10.11
C GLN A 380 28.88 20.35 -8.79
N VAL A 381 28.66 19.62 -7.68
CA VAL A 381 28.61 20.19 -6.34
C VAL A 381 29.70 19.54 -5.48
N SER A 382 30.93 19.98 -5.71
CA SER A 382 32.15 19.35 -5.16
C SER A 382 32.26 19.38 -3.62
N THR A 383 31.48 20.24 -2.96
CA THR A 383 31.35 20.31 -1.49
C THR A 383 30.51 19.17 -0.92
N ASN A 384 29.71 18.50 -1.76
CA ASN A 384 28.78 17.46 -1.34
C ASN A 384 29.31 16.06 -1.69
N ARG A 385 30.44 15.68 -1.11
CA ARG A 385 31.04 14.34 -1.27
C ARG A 385 31.56 13.83 0.06
N ASN A 386 31.44 12.53 0.30
CA ASN A 386 32.00 11.90 1.49
C ASN A 386 33.49 11.58 1.29
N LYS A 387 34.15 11.08 2.35
CA LYS A 387 35.58 10.73 2.31
C LYS A 387 35.89 9.71 1.21
N ALA A 388 35.11 8.62 1.13
CA ALA A 388 35.25 7.61 0.09
C ALA A 388 35.08 8.21 -1.31
N GLY A 389 34.08 9.08 -1.51
CA GLY A 389 33.85 9.75 -2.78
C GLY A 389 35.01 10.63 -3.21
N LYS A 390 35.66 11.33 -2.27
CA LYS A 390 36.91 12.07 -2.53
C LYS A 390 38.05 11.13 -2.93
N ASP A 391 38.19 9.98 -2.28
CA ASP A 391 39.22 9.00 -2.63
C ASP A 391 38.99 8.42 -4.03
N TYR A 392 37.78 7.98 -4.35
CA TYR A 392 37.43 7.42 -5.66
C TYR A 392 37.63 8.43 -6.79
N TYR A 393 37.21 9.69 -6.56
CA TYR A 393 37.42 10.79 -7.50
C TYR A 393 38.89 10.97 -7.88
N ASN A 394 39.80 10.92 -6.90
CA ASN A 394 41.22 11.23 -7.12
C ASN A 394 42.07 10.00 -7.49
N LYS A 395 41.75 8.81 -6.98
CA LYS A 395 42.62 7.63 -7.05
C LYS A 395 42.15 6.57 -8.05
N TYR A 396 40.84 6.43 -8.23
CA TYR A 396 40.24 5.33 -9.01
C TYR A 396 39.61 5.82 -10.32
N ALA A 397 40.12 6.91 -10.89
CA ALA A 397 39.65 7.49 -12.15
C ALA A 397 38.15 7.85 -12.21
N TRP A 398 37.44 7.89 -11.07
CA TRP A 398 36.01 8.19 -11.05
C TRP A 398 35.70 9.60 -11.54
N LYS A 399 36.67 10.54 -11.46
CA LYS A 399 36.54 11.85 -12.09
C LYS A 399 36.10 11.75 -13.55
N GLY A 400 36.72 10.92 -14.38
CA GLY A 400 36.39 10.81 -15.80
C GLY A 400 34.95 10.35 -16.04
N VAL A 401 34.46 9.42 -15.22
CA VAL A 401 33.06 8.98 -15.25
C VAL A 401 32.11 10.13 -14.91
N LEU A 402 32.42 10.91 -13.88
CA LEU A 402 31.61 12.05 -13.47
C LEU A 402 31.68 13.20 -14.50
N ASP A 403 32.81 13.36 -15.19
CA ASP A 403 33.01 14.30 -16.30
C ASP A 403 32.03 14.03 -17.46
N CYS A 404 31.62 12.77 -17.66
CA CYS A 404 30.60 12.43 -18.66
C CYS A 404 29.20 12.96 -18.32
N LEU A 405 28.97 13.35 -17.06
CA LEU A 405 27.69 13.89 -16.59
C LEU A 405 27.73 15.40 -16.43
N TYR A 406 28.69 15.97 -15.69
CA TYR A 406 28.63 17.39 -15.35
C TYR A 406 28.95 18.31 -16.54
N ASN A 407 28.33 19.49 -16.57
CA ASN A 407 28.41 20.50 -17.64
C ASN A 407 27.88 20.03 -19.00
N HIS A 408 27.24 18.86 -19.05
CA HIS A 408 26.52 18.38 -20.21
C HIS A 408 25.02 18.64 -20.04
N THR A 409 24.35 18.86 -21.17
CA THR A 409 22.89 18.96 -21.25
C THR A 409 22.38 17.75 -22.01
N PHE A 410 21.38 17.08 -21.47
CA PHE A 410 20.86 15.83 -22.02
C PHE A 410 19.39 15.98 -22.39
N ASN A 411 19.03 15.44 -23.55
CA ASN A 411 17.65 15.10 -23.88
C ASN A 411 17.24 13.84 -23.13
N LEU A 412 16.01 13.82 -22.61
CA LEU A 412 15.44 12.70 -21.88
C LEU A 412 14.42 11.95 -22.73
N THR A 413 14.50 10.62 -22.71
CA THR A 413 13.47 9.73 -23.25
C THR A 413 13.20 8.58 -22.28
N CYS A 414 12.03 7.94 -22.38
CA CYS A 414 11.64 6.82 -21.53
C CYS A 414 10.73 5.83 -22.26
N ASP A 415 10.42 4.71 -21.61
CA ASP A 415 9.34 3.81 -22.04
C ASP A 415 7.96 4.39 -21.76
N TYR A 416 7.76 4.95 -20.57
CA TYR A 416 6.45 5.41 -20.13
C TYR A 416 6.56 6.54 -19.10
N GLN A 417 6.19 7.76 -19.48
CA GLN A 417 6.53 8.99 -18.75
C GLN A 417 6.01 9.04 -17.31
N ARG A 418 4.80 8.53 -17.05
CA ARG A 418 4.19 8.59 -15.71
C ARG A 418 4.93 7.71 -14.70
N ARG A 419 5.46 6.57 -15.16
CA ARG A 419 6.21 5.61 -14.33
C ARG A 419 7.33 4.95 -15.15
N PRO A 420 8.41 5.67 -15.47
CA PRO A 420 9.44 5.14 -16.35
C PRO A 420 10.14 3.95 -15.71
N LYS A 421 10.30 2.84 -16.43
CA LYS A 421 11.18 1.75 -16.00
C LYS A 421 12.64 2.10 -16.30
N TRP A 422 12.85 2.93 -17.31
CA TRP A 422 14.14 3.50 -17.66
C TRP A 422 14.00 4.93 -18.18
N ILE A 423 15.08 5.69 -18.02
CA ILE A 423 15.26 7.00 -18.65
C ILE A 423 16.60 6.97 -19.38
N THR A 424 16.59 7.36 -20.66
CA THR A 424 17.81 7.53 -21.45
C THR A 424 18.14 9.01 -21.53
N LEU A 425 19.38 9.33 -21.16
CA LEU A 425 19.98 10.65 -21.26
C LEU A 425 20.89 10.65 -22.50
N THR A 426 20.58 11.49 -23.49
CA THR A 426 21.41 11.66 -24.69
C THR A 426 21.93 13.10 -24.72
N ASP A 427 23.25 13.24 -24.65
CA ASP A 427 23.89 14.55 -24.64
C ASP A 427 23.59 15.32 -25.93
N VAL A 428 23.24 16.60 -25.78
CA VAL A 428 22.89 17.50 -26.87
C VAL A 428 24.09 17.80 -27.77
N ASN A 429 25.29 17.90 -27.20
CA ASN A 429 26.51 18.29 -27.92
C ASN A 429 27.42 17.11 -28.27
N GLU A 430 27.25 15.96 -27.61
CA GLU A 430 28.01 14.74 -27.86
C GLU A 430 27.06 13.52 -27.95
N PRO A 431 26.39 13.28 -29.09
CA PRO A 431 25.33 12.26 -29.19
C PRO A 431 25.75 10.82 -28.87
N THR A 432 27.06 10.53 -28.81
CA THR A 432 27.60 9.22 -28.39
C THR A 432 27.71 9.08 -26.86
N ASN A 433 27.57 10.18 -26.11
CA ASN A 433 27.38 10.20 -24.67
C ASN A 433 25.91 9.93 -24.32
N VAL A 434 25.60 8.63 -24.34
CA VAL A 434 24.28 8.09 -23.99
C VAL A 434 24.37 7.35 -22.67
N ILE A 435 23.47 7.64 -21.74
CA ILE A 435 23.42 6.97 -20.44
C ILE A 435 21.97 6.58 -20.18
N THR A 436 21.68 5.28 -20.18
CA THR A 436 20.37 4.78 -19.77
C THR A 436 20.41 4.32 -18.32
N VAL A 437 19.46 4.82 -17.53
CA VAL A 437 19.32 4.51 -16.12
C VAL A 437 17.98 3.84 -15.85
N TYR A 438 17.94 2.97 -14.84
CA TYR A 438 16.81 2.06 -14.58
C TYR A 438 16.23 2.27 -13.20
N ALA A 439 14.91 2.18 -13.07
CA ALA A 439 14.22 2.32 -11.78
C ALA A 439 14.43 1.11 -10.88
N GLN A 440 14.58 -0.09 -11.47
CA GLN A 440 14.79 -1.32 -10.71
C GLN A 440 16.24 -1.44 -10.23
N PRO A 441 16.46 -1.82 -8.95
CA PRO A 441 17.78 -2.15 -8.45
C PRO A 441 18.46 -3.21 -9.29
N SER A 442 19.71 -2.95 -9.69
CA SER A 442 20.52 -3.90 -10.43
C SER A 442 22.00 -3.74 -10.11
N TYR A 443 22.74 -4.82 -10.32
CA TYR A 443 24.19 -4.75 -10.37
C TYR A 443 24.66 -3.90 -11.55
N PHE A 444 25.83 -3.27 -11.40
CA PHE A 444 26.44 -2.48 -12.46
C PHE A 444 26.93 -3.35 -13.61
N MET A 445 27.56 -4.49 -13.28
CA MET A 445 27.91 -5.54 -14.24
C MET A 445 26.74 -6.52 -14.36
N GLU A 446 26.38 -6.89 -15.59
CA GLU A 446 25.28 -7.84 -15.82
C GLU A 446 25.69 -9.29 -15.55
N ASP A 447 26.97 -9.60 -15.75
CA ASP A 447 27.53 -10.92 -15.49
C ASP A 447 27.70 -11.16 -13.98
N GLN A 448 26.88 -12.04 -13.42
CA GLN A 448 26.95 -12.38 -12.00
C GLN A 448 28.23 -13.12 -11.61
N SER A 449 28.95 -13.73 -12.56
CA SER A 449 30.26 -14.34 -12.30
C SER A 449 31.28 -13.32 -11.81
N TYR A 450 31.12 -12.04 -12.18
CA TYR A 450 31.92 -10.93 -11.67
C TYR A 450 31.81 -10.78 -10.15
N TYR A 451 30.63 -11.10 -9.58
CA TYR A 451 30.35 -10.93 -8.15
C TYR A 451 30.64 -12.16 -7.31
N GLN A 452 30.74 -13.34 -7.90
CA GLN A 452 31.06 -14.54 -7.16
C GLN A 452 32.53 -14.51 -6.73
N ASP A 453 32.79 -14.53 -5.43
CA ASP A 453 34.13 -14.83 -4.92
C ASP A 453 34.40 -16.31 -5.18
N LYS A 454 35.57 -16.65 -5.73
CA LYS A 454 36.07 -18.02 -5.65
C LYS A 454 36.38 -18.26 -4.18
N ASN A 455 35.45 -18.93 -3.49
CA ASN A 455 35.61 -19.42 -2.11
C ASN A 455 36.99 -20.05 -1.89
#